data_AF-A0A813LTQ5-F1
#
_entry.id   AF-A0A813LTQ5-F1
#
_cell.length_a   1.000
_cell.length_b   1.000
_cell.length_c   1.000
_cell.angle_alpha   90.00
_cell.angle_beta   90.00
_cell.angle_gamma   90.00
#
_symmetry.space_group_name_H-M   'P 1'
#
loop_
_entity.id
_entity.type
_entity.pdbx_description
1 polymer ?
#
loop_
_entity_poly.entity_id
_entity_poly.type
_entity_poly.pdbx_seq_one_letter_code
_entity_poly.pdbx_strand_id
1 'polypeptide(L)'
;DEFFARFQSFHRENPSHILRYELGGAPLWFCKHRQLEGEVPCCSRCGGKRVFEMQVQPQLIYLLRGSPLADRLDFGTMCVYVCEDSCEPEAGSSPYIEEFVYVQPEPTEEWIPK
;
A
#
# COMPACT_ATOMS: atom_id res chain seq x y z
N ASP A 1 -13.59 12.06 9.70
CA ASP A 1 -12.15 11.90 9.44
C ASP A 1 -11.88 12.38 8.01
N GLU A 2 -11.02 13.38 7.83
CA GLU A 2 -10.68 13.96 6.51
C GLU A 2 -9.96 12.94 5.61
N PHE A 3 -9.12 12.08 6.18
CA PHE A 3 -8.42 11.01 5.46
C PHE A 3 -9.43 10.04 4.84
N PHE A 4 -10.39 9.59 5.64
CA PHE A 4 -11.44 8.69 5.19
C PHE A 4 -12.35 9.35 4.15
N ALA A 5 -12.66 10.65 4.29
CA ALA A 5 -13.45 11.38 3.29
C ALA A 5 -12.72 11.45 1.94
N ARG A 6 -11.42 11.77 1.94
CA ARG A 6 -10.58 11.79 0.74
C ARG A 6 -10.47 10.39 0.13
N PHE A 7 -10.26 9.38 0.96
CA PHE A 7 -10.23 7.97 0.56
C PHE A 7 -11.53 7.57 -0.11
N GLN A 8 -12.69 7.83 0.51
CA GLN A 8 -13.99 7.52 -0.08
C GLN A 8 -14.28 8.29 -1.36
N SER A 9 -13.85 9.55 -1.47
CA SER A 9 -14.04 10.34 -2.69
C SER A 9 -13.34 9.67 -3.87
N PHE A 10 -12.08 9.28 -3.69
CA PHE A 10 -11.31 8.57 -4.71
C PHE A 10 -11.99 7.26 -5.13
N HIS A 11 -12.49 6.47 -4.18
CA HIS A 11 -13.14 5.19 -4.49
C HIS A 11 -14.51 5.33 -5.16
N ARG A 12 -15.27 6.38 -4.83
CA ARG A 12 -16.55 6.67 -5.50
C ARG A 12 -16.35 7.00 -6.99
N GLU A 13 -15.26 7.68 -7.31
CA GLU A 13 -14.88 7.99 -8.70
C GLU A 13 -14.24 6.79 -9.41
N ASN A 14 -13.69 5.82 -8.66
CA ASN A 14 -12.91 4.70 -9.17
C ASN A 14 -13.34 3.35 -8.56
N PRO A 15 -14.61 2.90 -8.76
CA PRO A 15 -15.22 1.82 -7.97
C PRO A 15 -14.62 0.42 -8.17
N SER A 16 -13.97 0.14 -9.30
CA SER A 16 -13.33 -1.15 -9.60
C SER A 16 -11.81 -1.14 -9.43
N HIS A 17 -11.26 0.00 -9.00
CA HIS A 17 -9.83 0.21 -9.00
C HIS A 17 -9.17 -0.44 -7.77
N ILE A 18 -8.31 -1.41 -8.02
CA ILE A 18 -7.57 -2.13 -6.97
C ILE A 18 -6.13 -1.65 -6.79
N LEU A 19 -5.57 -0.94 -7.76
CA LEU A 19 -4.16 -0.51 -7.78
C LEU A 19 -4.07 0.98 -8.09
N ARG A 20 -3.73 1.82 -7.11
CA ARG A 20 -3.43 3.24 -7.35
C ARG A 20 -1.94 3.42 -7.55
N TYR A 21 -1.54 3.75 -8.78
CA TYR A 21 -0.16 4.06 -9.14
C TYR A 21 0.11 5.57 -9.06
N GLU A 22 1.19 5.96 -8.40
CA GLU A 22 1.67 7.34 -8.34
C GLU A 22 3.15 7.35 -7.90
N LEU A 23 4.08 7.14 -8.84
CA LEU A 23 5.51 7.14 -8.54
C LEU A 23 6.00 8.49 -7.98
N GLY A 24 6.71 8.42 -6.84
CA GLY A 24 7.17 9.60 -6.11
C GLY A 24 6.07 10.35 -5.37
N GLY A 25 4.83 9.86 -5.42
CA GLY A 25 3.66 10.46 -4.79
C GLY A 25 3.55 10.16 -3.31
N ALA A 26 2.32 10.22 -2.81
CA ALA A 26 2.01 9.95 -1.42
C ALA A 26 0.92 8.87 -1.28
N PRO A 27 0.98 8.03 -0.24
CA PRO A 27 -0.11 7.12 0.08
C PRO A 27 -1.43 7.85 0.31
N LEU A 28 -2.50 7.30 -0.25
CA LEU A 28 -3.87 7.60 0.12
C LEU A 28 -4.27 6.69 1.28
N TRP A 29 -4.16 7.20 2.50
CA TRP A 29 -4.47 6.45 3.72
C TRP A 29 -5.98 6.23 3.90
N PHE A 30 -6.35 5.06 4.42
CA PHE A 30 -7.72 4.72 4.74
C PHE A 30 -8.25 5.58 5.90
N CYS A 31 -7.47 5.72 6.96
CA CYS A 31 -7.78 6.58 8.11
C CYS A 31 -6.51 7.24 8.67
N LYS A 32 -6.68 8.10 9.68
CA LYS A 32 -5.55 8.74 10.37
C LYS A 32 -4.66 7.76 11.16
N HIS A 33 -5.23 6.64 11.61
CA HIS A 33 -4.56 5.72 12.54
C HIS A 33 -3.68 4.72 11.80
N ARG A 34 -2.58 4.29 12.42
CA ARG A 34 -1.69 3.24 11.88
C ARG A 34 -1.19 3.57 10.47
N GLN A 35 -0.94 4.85 10.21
CA GLN A 35 -0.14 5.25 9.05
C GLN A 35 1.31 4.83 9.30
N LEU A 36 2.11 4.75 8.23
CA LEU A 36 3.54 4.52 8.38
C LEU A 36 4.15 5.64 9.24
N GLU A 37 4.59 5.28 10.44
CA GLU A 37 5.32 6.16 11.35
C GLU A 37 6.82 5.89 11.20
N GLY A 38 7.59 6.95 10.92
CA GLY A 38 9.04 6.85 10.69
C GLY A 38 9.42 6.81 9.21
N GLU A 39 10.65 6.38 8.94
CA GLU A 39 11.23 6.38 7.60
C GLU A 39 11.10 5.02 6.91
N VAL A 40 10.90 5.07 5.60
CA VAL A 40 10.98 3.88 4.73
C VAL A 40 12.44 3.41 4.72
N PRO A 41 12.74 2.12 4.95
CA PRO A 41 14.10 1.63 4.93
C PRO A 41 14.75 1.81 3.56
N CYS A 42 16.03 2.18 3.55
CA CYS A 42 16.82 2.29 2.33
C CYS A 42 16.91 0.96 1.57
N CYS A 43 17.12 1.05 0.25
CA CYS A 43 17.35 -0.11 -0.61
C CYS A 43 18.46 -0.99 -0.04
N SER A 44 18.17 -2.28 0.13
CA SER A 44 19.15 -3.24 0.67
C SER A 44 20.34 -3.48 -0.26
N ARG A 45 20.22 -3.09 -1.54
CA ARG A 45 21.28 -3.24 -2.55
C ARG A 45 22.20 -2.03 -2.64
N CYS A 46 21.67 -0.84 -2.95
CA CYS A 46 22.50 0.36 -3.17
C CYS A 46 22.59 1.28 -1.94
N GLY A 47 21.77 1.06 -0.90
CA GLY A 47 21.62 2.00 0.21
C GLY A 47 20.86 3.28 -0.14
N GLY A 48 20.39 3.42 -1.38
CA GLY A 48 19.59 4.54 -1.87
C GLY A 48 18.18 4.59 -1.29
N LYS A 49 17.49 5.71 -1.50
CA LYS A 49 16.14 5.92 -0.96
C LYS A 49 15.12 5.07 -1.71
N ARG A 50 14.08 4.65 -0.99
CA ARG A 50 12.86 4.13 -1.62
C ARG A 50 11.77 5.21 -1.67
N VAL A 51 11.07 5.27 -2.80
CA VAL A 51 9.97 6.21 -3.04
C VAL A 51 8.66 5.44 -3.18
N PHE A 52 7.54 6.08 -2.82
CA PHE A 52 6.23 5.50 -3.04
C PHE A 52 6.02 5.24 -4.54
N GLU A 53 5.54 4.06 -4.91
CA GLU A 53 5.22 3.73 -6.30
C GLU A 53 3.73 3.54 -6.50
N MET A 54 3.13 2.70 -5.66
CA MET A 54 1.72 2.35 -5.79
C MET A 54 1.14 1.86 -4.48
N GLN A 55 -0.18 1.75 -4.43
CA GLN A 55 -0.87 1.07 -3.34
C GLN A 55 -1.98 0.14 -3.83
N VAL A 56 -2.17 -0.96 -3.10
CA VAL A 56 -3.28 -1.90 -3.26
C VAL A 56 -4.44 -1.46 -2.37
N GLN A 57 -5.61 -1.32 -2.98
CA GLN A 57 -6.84 -0.88 -2.33
C GLN A 57 -7.63 -2.06 -1.76
N PRO A 58 -8.43 -1.85 -0.69
CA PRO A 58 -9.20 -2.91 -0.03
C PRO A 58 -10.34 -3.46 -0.92
N GLN A 59 -10.68 -2.76 -2.01
CA GLN A 59 -11.58 -3.23 -3.07
C GLN A 59 -11.14 -4.59 -3.63
N LEU A 60 -9.85 -4.92 -3.55
CA LEU A 60 -9.37 -6.26 -3.89
C LEU A 60 -10.07 -7.35 -3.07
N ILE A 61 -10.25 -7.14 -1.76
CA ILE A 61 -10.94 -8.09 -0.87
C ILE A 61 -12.39 -8.27 -1.32
N TYR A 62 -13.05 -7.16 -1.68
CA TYR A 62 -14.42 -7.20 -2.21
C TYR A 62 -14.51 -8.01 -3.52
N LEU A 63 -13.58 -7.82 -4.45
CA LEU A 63 -13.56 -8.55 -5.73
C LEU A 63 -13.22 -10.04 -5.56
N LEU A 64 -12.49 -10.41 -4.52
CA LEU A 64 -12.13 -11.79 -4.20
C LEU A 64 -13.21 -12.53 -3.39
N ARG A 65 -14.34 -11.88 -3.06
CA ARG A 65 -15.42 -12.48 -2.26
C ARG A 65 -15.86 -13.83 -2.82
N GLY A 66 -16.00 -14.82 -1.93
CA GLY A 66 -16.33 -16.20 -2.29
C GLY A 66 -15.11 -17.07 -2.61
N SER A 67 -13.89 -16.52 -2.54
CA SER A 67 -12.66 -17.31 -2.56
C SER A 67 -12.10 -17.51 -1.14
N PRO A 68 -11.39 -18.62 -0.88
CA PRO A 68 -10.69 -18.83 0.40
C PRO A 68 -9.63 -17.76 0.72
N LEU A 69 -9.24 -16.96 -0.27
CA LEU A 69 -8.28 -15.88 -0.11
C LEU A 69 -8.91 -14.64 0.53
N ALA A 70 -10.17 -14.31 0.17
CA ALA A 70 -10.86 -13.16 0.75
C ALA A 70 -11.02 -13.31 2.26
N ASP A 71 -11.29 -14.52 2.76
CA ASP A 71 -11.46 -14.80 4.18
C ASP A 71 -10.15 -14.65 5.00
N ARG A 72 -9.01 -14.50 4.31
CA ARG A 72 -7.67 -14.40 4.91
C ARG A 72 -7.04 -13.02 4.74
N LEU A 73 -7.71 -12.11 4.03
CA LEU A 73 -7.22 -10.78 3.76
C LEU A 73 -8.03 -9.76 4.56
N ASP A 74 -7.30 -8.99 5.36
CA ASP A 74 -7.84 -7.92 6.19
C ASP A 74 -6.80 -6.79 6.20
N PHE A 75 -7.07 -5.72 5.45
CA PHE A 75 -6.22 -4.53 5.35
C PHE A 75 -7.01 -3.31 4.88
N GLY A 76 -6.59 -2.12 5.34
CA GLY A 76 -7.11 -0.84 4.88
C GLY A 76 -6.45 -0.36 3.58
N THR A 77 -5.12 -0.48 3.47
CA THR A 77 -4.38 -0.28 2.21
C THR A 77 -2.97 -0.88 2.34
N MET A 78 -2.40 -1.35 1.22
CA MET A 78 -0.99 -1.77 1.16
C MET A 78 -0.21 -0.76 0.32
N CYS A 79 0.81 -0.13 0.87
CA CYS A 79 1.65 0.87 0.20
C CYS A 79 2.99 0.27 -0.18
N VAL A 80 3.35 0.37 -1.46
CA VAL A 80 4.58 -0.19 -2.03
C VAL A 80 5.57 0.94 -2.27
N TYR A 81 6.80 0.72 -1.81
CA TYR A 81 7.91 1.65 -1.96
C TYR A 81 9.08 0.93 -2.63
N VAL A 82 9.62 1.55 -3.67
CA VAL A 82 10.67 0.97 -4.52
C VAL A 82 11.90 1.83 -4.59
N CYS A 83 13.04 1.22 -4.88
CA CYS A 83 14.31 1.92 -5.02
C CYS A 83 14.26 2.97 -6.14
N GLU A 84 14.61 4.22 -5.82
CA GLU A 84 14.61 5.32 -6.81
C GLU A 84 15.63 5.10 -7.93
N ASP A 85 16.71 4.38 -7.65
CA ASP A 85 17.76 4.04 -8.61
C ASP A 85 17.40 2.85 -9.52
N SER A 86 16.22 2.23 -9.34
CA SER A 86 15.77 1.08 -10.14
C SER A 86 16.84 -0.02 -10.24
N CYS A 87 17.32 -0.45 -9.08
CA CYS A 87 18.39 -1.42 -8.97
C CYS A 87 18.10 -2.73 -9.69
N GLU A 88 19.09 -3.26 -10.41
CA GLU A 88 19.00 -4.59 -11.03
C GLU A 88 19.59 -5.69 -10.14
N PRO A 89 19.04 -6.91 -10.18
CA PRO A 89 19.61 -8.05 -9.44
C PRO A 89 21.06 -8.32 -9.86
N GLU A 90 21.86 -8.88 -8.96
CA GLU A 90 23.23 -9.30 -9.31
C GLU A 90 23.18 -10.47 -10.31
N ALA A 91 24.07 -10.45 -11.29
CA ALA A 91 24.17 -11.53 -12.27
C ALA A 91 24.49 -12.87 -11.58
N GLY A 92 23.66 -13.89 -11.86
CA GLY A 92 23.79 -15.21 -11.24
C GLY A 92 23.15 -15.35 -9.86
N SER A 93 22.49 -14.29 -9.36
CA SER A 93 21.68 -14.33 -8.13
C SER A 93 20.17 -14.44 -8.43
N SER A 94 19.33 -14.27 -7.41
CA SER A 94 17.87 -14.16 -7.59
C SER A 94 17.54 -13.04 -8.58
N PRO A 95 16.61 -13.24 -9.55
CA PRO A 95 16.18 -12.18 -10.47
C PRO A 95 15.29 -11.13 -9.79
N TYR A 96 14.99 -11.29 -8.50
CA TYR A 96 14.13 -10.38 -7.73
C TYR A 96 14.92 -9.74 -6.59
N ILE A 97 14.72 -8.43 -6.43
CA ILE A 97 15.18 -7.65 -5.29
C ILE A 97 13.97 -7.35 -4.40
N GLU A 98 14.17 -7.44 -3.09
CA GLU A 98 13.13 -7.12 -2.13
C GLU A 98 12.91 -5.61 -2.02
N GLU A 99 11.66 -5.21 -2.21
CA GLU A 99 11.18 -3.85 -2.01
C GLU A 99 10.31 -3.76 -0.75
N PHE A 100 9.98 -2.54 -0.33
CA PHE A 100 9.31 -2.32 0.95
C PHE A 100 7.80 -2.19 0.77
N VAL A 101 7.04 -2.94 1.58
CA VAL A 101 5.59 -2.82 1.67
C VAL A 101 5.18 -2.48 3.09
N TYR A 102 4.36 -1.43 3.23
CA TYR A 102 3.68 -1.11 4.47
C TYR A 102 2.20 -1.43 4.36
N VAL A 103 1.64 -2.13 5.34
CA VAL A 103 0.22 -2.47 5.38
C VAL A 103 -0.45 -1.67 6.49
N GLN A 104 -1.35 -0.76 6.11
CA GLN A 104 -2.29 -0.19 7.06
C GLN A 104 -3.40 -1.23 7.31
N PRO A 105 -3.61 -1.68 8.56
CA PRO A 105 -4.67 -2.64 8.87
C PRO A 105 -6.06 -2.03 8.66
N GLU A 106 -7.10 -2.87 8.53
CA GLU A 106 -8.47 -2.37 8.59
C GLU A 106 -8.71 -1.69 9.96
N PRO A 107 -9.40 -0.54 10.00
CA PRO A 107 -9.73 0.08 11.27
C PRO A 107 -10.70 -0.81 12.04
N THR A 108 -10.37 -1.10 13.30
CA THR A 108 -11.32 -1.70 14.24
C THR A 108 -12.41 -0.69 14.60
N GLU A 109 -13.55 -1.16 15.12
CA GLU A 109 -14.70 -0.31 15.50
C GLU A 109 -14.31 0.86 16.43
N GLU A 110 -13.22 0.73 17.18
CA GLU A 110 -12.68 1.78 18.05
C GLU A 110 -12.18 3.02 17.30
N TRP A 111 -11.88 2.91 16.00
CA TRP A 111 -11.32 4.00 15.18
C TRP A 111 -12.35 4.63 14.25
N ILE A 112 -13.58 4.11 14.22
CA ILE A 112 -14.70 4.66 13.46
C ILE A 112 -15.36 5.74 14.34
N PRO A 113 -15.39 7.02 13.92
CA PRO A 113 -16.13 8.05 14.64
C PRO A 113 -17.61 7.64 14.72
N LYS A 114 -18.17 7.59 15.94
CA LYS A 114 -19.61 7.40 16.16
C LYS A 114 -20.42 8.53 15.54
#